data_AF-A0A411D3E8-F1
#
_entry.id   AF-A0A411D3E8-F1
#
_cell.length_a   1.000
_cell.length_b   1.000
_cell.length_c   1.000
_cell.angle_alpha   90.00
_cell.angle_beta   90.00
_cell.angle_gamma   90.00
#
_symmetry.space_group_name_H-M   'P 1'
#
loop_
_entity.id
_entity.type
_entity.pdbx_description
1 polymer ?
#
loop_
_entity_poly.entity_id
_entity_poly.type
_entity_poly.pdbx_seq_one_letter_code
_entity_poly.pdbx_strand_id
1 'polypeptide(L)'
;YPDTHRHRLGPNYLQIPVNCPYRARVANYQRDGPMCMMDNQGGAPNYYPNSFSAPEHQPSALEHRTHFSGDVQRFNSANDDNVTQVRTF
;
A
#
# COMPACT_ATOMS: atom_id res chain seq x y z
N TYR A 1 6.34 2.21 7.47
CA TYR A 1 6.68 3.21 6.42
C TYR A 1 5.54 4.15 6.05
N PRO A 2 4.39 3.69 5.51
CA PRO A 2 3.38 4.62 4.97
C PRO A 2 2.77 5.54 6.03
N ASP A 3 2.69 5.09 7.28
CA ASP A 3 2.25 5.90 8.41
C ASP A 3 3.11 7.18 8.58
N THR A 4 4.41 7.02 8.82
CA THR A 4 5.32 8.17 8.96
C THR A 4 5.45 9.02 7.69
N HIS A 5 5.24 8.45 6.49
CA HIS A 5 5.18 9.24 5.25
C HIS A 5 4.02 10.23 5.27
N ARG A 6 2.83 9.81 5.73
CA ARG A 6 1.66 10.70 5.84
C ARG A 6 1.90 11.84 6.82
N HIS A 7 2.60 11.57 7.92
CA HIS A 7 2.96 12.59 8.89
C HIS A 7 4.01 13.57 8.34
N ARG A 8 5.13 13.05 7.81
CA ARG A 8 6.30 13.85 7.43
C ARG A 8 6.14 14.60 6.11
N LEU A 9 5.47 14.01 5.13
CA LEU A 9 5.32 14.55 3.78
C LEU A 9 3.89 14.97 3.44
N GLY A 10 2.92 14.52 4.23
CA GLY A 10 1.50 14.78 4.06
C GLY A 10 0.72 13.60 3.45
N PRO A 11 -0.63 13.60 3.56
CA PRO A 11 -1.50 12.56 3.03
C PRO A 11 -1.31 12.27 1.53
N ASN A 12 -1.08 13.32 0.73
CA ASN A 12 -0.92 13.22 -0.72
C ASN A 12 0.55 13.07 -1.19
N TYR A 13 1.44 12.55 -0.33
CA TYR A 13 2.89 12.42 -0.63
C TYR A 13 3.21 11.61 -1.90
N LEU A 14 2.31 10.72 -2.33
CA LEU A 14 2.47 9.94 -3.56
C LEU A 14 2.34 10.81 -4.82
N GLN A 15 1.77 12.01 -4.73
CA GLN A 15 1.67 12.95 -5.86
C GLN A 15 2.96 13.76 -6.06
N ILE A 16 3.93 13.70 -5.13
CA ILE A 16 5.24 14.35 -5.29
C ILE A 16 5.98 13.67 -6.47
N PRO A 17 6.59 14.41 -7.42
CA PRO A 17 7.10 13.82 -8.68
C PRO A 17 8.01 12.60 -8.52
N VAL A 18 8.91 12.60 -7.53
CA VAL A 18 9.84 11.47 -7.28
C VAL A 18 9.13 10.23 -6.72
N ASN A 19 7.99 10.39 -6.05
CA ASN A 19 7.18 9.31 -5.49
C ASN A 19 6.07 8.85 -6.45
N CYS A 20 5.80 9.61 -7.50
CA CYS A 20 4.70 9.37 -8.40
C CYS A 20 4.96 8.10 -9.24
N PRO A 21 4.02 7.14 -9.30
CA PRO A 21 4.14 5.97 -10.15
C PRO A 21 3.87 6.31 -11.62
N TYR A 22 4.69 7.19 -12.21
CA TYR A 22 4.45 7.79 -13.54
C TYR A 22 4.33 6.79 -14.70
N ARG A 23 4.84 5.56 -14.53
CA ARG A 23 4.73 4.48 -15.54
C ARG A 23 3.41 3.70 -15.46
N ALA A 24 2.57 3.95 -14.46
CA ALA A 24 1.28 3.31 -14.28
C ALA A 24 0.17 4.36 -14.24
N ARG A 25 -1.02 3.98 -14.72
CA ARG A 25 -2.21 4.81 -14.53
C ARG A 25 -2.78 4.55 -13.14
N VAL A 26 -2.74 5.56 -12.27
CA VAL A 26 -3.44 5.51 -10.98
C VAL A 26 -4.92 5.76 -11.22
N ALA A 27 -5.76 4.75 -11.01
CA ALA A 27 -7.21 4.85 -11.14
C ALA A 27 -7.85 4.09 -9.97
N ASN A 28 -8.47 4.81 -9.04
CA ASN A 28 -9.05 4.26 -7.81
C ASN A 28 -10.12 5.19 -7.23
N TYR A 29 -10.59 4.89 -6.02
CA TYR A 29 -11.66 5.63 -5.35
C TYR A 29 -11.17 6.62 -4.28
N GLN A 30 -9.85 6.84 -4.17
CA GLN A 30 -9.29 7.84 -3.25
C GLN A 30 -9.49 9.25 -3.82
N ARG A 31 -9.88 10.19 -2.95
CA ARG A 31 -10.13 11.60 -3.28
C ARG A 31 -9.59 12.52 -2.19
N ASP A 32 -9.41 13.78 -2.57
CA ASP A 32 -9.17 14.94 -1.69
C ASP A 32 -7.85 14.84 -0.90
N GLY A 33 -7.88 15.29 0.36
CA GLY A 33 -6.72 15.44 1.21
C GLY A 33 -5.98 16.77 0.98
N PRO A 34 -5.25 17.27 2.01
CA PRO A 34 -4.48 18.50 1.88
C PRO A 34 -3.40 18.35 0.80
N MET A 35 -3.10 19.46 0.10
CA MET A 35 -2.16 19.52 -1.02
C MET A 35 -2.47 18.48 -2.11
N CYS A 36 -3.74 18.35 -2.52
CA CYS A 36 -4.09 17.59 -3.72
C CYS A 36 -3.58 18.38 -4.95
N MET A 37 -2.51 17.90 -5.58
CA MET A 37 -1.74 18.60 -6.62
C MET A 37 -2.20 18.27 -8.04
N MET A 38 -3.04 17.25 -8.20
CA MET A 38 -3.59 16.80 -9.48
C MET A 38 -5.08 17.15 -9.57
N ASP A 39 -5.75 16.80 -10.68
CA ASP A 39 -7.21 17.02 -10.88
C ASP A 39 -8.11 16.13 -10.01
N ASN A 40 -7.57 15.46 -8.98
CA ASN A 40 -8.33 14.62 -8.05
C ASN A 40 -9.22 13.54 -8.73
N GLN A 41 -8.78 13.02 -9.88
CA GLN A 41 -9.54 12.09 -10.74
C GLN A 41 -10.86 12.64 -11.32
N GLY A 42 -11.04 13.96 -11.32
CA GLY A 42 -12.16 14.66 -11.96
C GLY A 42 -13.53 14.20 -11.45
N GLY A 43 -14.51 14.16 -12.37
CA GLY A 43 -15.89 13.75 -12.09
C GLY A 43 -16.12 12.23 -12.04
N ALA A 44 -15.07 11.40 -11.95
CA ALA A 44 -15.22 9.95 -11.92
C ALA A 44 -15.95 9.48 -10.64
N PRO A 45 -16.85 8.48 -10.72
CA PRO A 45 -17.50 7.89 -9.54
C PRO A 45 -16.49 7.56 -8.44
N ASN A 46 -16.80 7.93 -7.20
CA ASN A 46 -15.90 7.85 -6.05
C ASN A 46 -16.27 6.75 -5.04
N TYR A 47 -17.12 5.80 -5.44
CA TYR A 47 -17.52 4.65 -4.62
C TYR A 47 -17.43 3.33 -5.40
N TYR A 48 -17.20 2.23 -4.69
CA TYR A 48 -17.14 0.87 -5.23
C TYR A 48 -18.01 -0.08 -4.39
N PRO A 49 -18.78 -1.00 -5.01
CA PRO A 49 -19.03 -1.15 -6.45
C PRO A 49 -19.94 -0.04 -7.00
N ASN A 50 -19.91 0.21 -8.31
CA ASN A 50 -20.79 1.17 -8.99
C ASN A 50 -21.19 0.68 -10.39
N SER A 51 -22.19 1.33 -10.99
CA SER A 51 -22.73 0.98 -12.31
C SER A 51 -22.30 1.95 -13.43
N PHE A 52 -21.21 2.70 -13.24
CA PHE A 52 -20.86 3.86 -14.07
C PHE A 52 -19.47 3.74 -14.74
N SER A 53 -19.02 2.52 -15.08
CA SER A 53 -17.75 2.26 -15.78
C SER A 53 -16.49 2.85 -15.11
N ALA A 54 -16.48 2.97 -13.79
CA ALA A 54 -15.31 3.39 -13.02
C ALA A 54 -14.31 2.21 -12.83
N PRO A 55 -13.11 2.43 -12.25
CA PRO A 55 -12.09 1.40 -12.15
C PRO A 55 -12.56 0.12 -11.43
N GLU A 56 -12.30 -1.04 -12.04
CA GLU A 56 -12.61 -2.36 -11.49
C GLU A 56 -11.37 -3.05 -10.89
N HIS A 57 -11.59 -3.97 -9.96
CA HIS A 57 -10.50 -4.80 -9.46
C HIS A 57 -10.03 -5.80 -10.53
N GLN A 58 -8.76 -6.19 -10.49
CA GLN A 58 -8.18 -7.15 -11.42
C GLN A 58 -7.99 -8.52 -10.73
N PRO A 59 -8.81 -9.55 -11.01
CA PRO A 59 -8.71 -10.84 -10.33
C PRO A 59 -7.35 -11.54 -10.50
N SER A 60 -6.64 -11.30 -11.61
CA SER A 60 -5.30 -11.86 -11.82
C SER A 60 -4.22 -11.28 -10.89
N ALA A 61 -4.52 -10.20 -10.17
CA ALA A 61 -3.63 -9.57 -9.20
C ALA A 61 -3.86 -10.05 -7.76
N LEU A 62 -4.71 -11.07 -7.55
CA LEU A 62 -4.95 -11.66 -6.22
C LEU A 62 -3.66 -12.23 -5.62
N GLU A 63 -3.48 -12.05 -4.33
CA GLU A 63 -2.34 -12.57 -3.60
C GLU A 63 -2.38 -14.10 -3.47
N HIS A 64 -1.20 -14.70 -3.29
CA HIS A 64 -1.07 -16.12 -3.03
C HIS A 64 -1.74 -16.51 -1.69
N ARG A 65 -2.54 -17.59 -1.70
CA ARG A 65 -3.19 -18.12 -0.51
C ARG A 65 -2.22 -19.00 0.28
N THR A 66 -1.99 -18.65 1.54
CA THR A 66 -1.05 -19.36 2.43
C THR A 66 -1.76 -19.79 3.71
N HIS A 67 -1.47 -20.99 4.20
CA HIS A 67 -1.97 -21.51 5.47
C HIS A 67 -0.90 -21.41 6.55
N PHE A 68 -1.31 -21.04 7.75
CA PHE A 68 -0.45 -20.94 8.93
C PHE A 68 -1.04 -21.77 10.08
N SER A 69 -0.19 -22.26 10.97
CA SER A 69 -0.56 -23.00 12.18
C SER A 69 0.04 -22.35 13.42
N GLY A 70 -0.60 -22.57 14.57
CA GLY A 70 -0.24 -21.98 15.86
C GLY A 70 -1.20 -20.88 16.33
N ASP A 71 -1.07 -20.49 17.60
CA ASP A 71 -1.94 -19.47 18.21
C ASP A 71 -1.56 -18.05 17.80
N VAL A 72 -2.53 -17.14 17.83
CA VAL A 72 -2.28 -15.71 17.63
C VAL A 72 -1.75 -15.10 18.94
N GLN A 73 -0.43 -15.11 19.11
CA GLN A 73 0.25 -14.56 20.28
C GLN A 73 1.63 -13.97 19.94
N ARG A 74 2.27 -13.33 20.93
CA ARG A 74 3.64 -12.82 20.81
C ARG A 74 4.62 -13.96 21.10
N PHE A 75 5.19 -14.54 20.06
CA PHE A 75 6.25 -15.54 20.19
C PHE A 75 7.60 -14.84 20.45
N ASN A 76 8.35 -15.32 21.44
CA ASN A 76 9.69 -14.82 21.72
C ASN A 76 10.71 -15.49 20.80
N SER A 77 11.53 -14.69 20.10
CA SER A 77 12.61 -15.16 19.21
C SER A 77 14.00 -14.70 19.69
N ALA A 78 14.12 -14.18 20.91
CA ALA A 78 15.40 -13.66 21.43
C ALA A 78 16.48 -14.74 21.59
N ASN A 79 16.08 -16.00 21.71
CA ASN A 79 16.96 -17.17 21.89
C ASN A 79 17.17 -17.98 20.59
N ASP A 80 16.78 -17.44 19.45
CA ASP A 80 17.11 -18.02 18.15
C ASP A 80 18.64 -18.00 17.91
N ASP A 81 19.11 -18.73 16.89
CA ASP A 81 20.54 -18.80 16.58
C ASP A 81 21.07 -17.45 16.06
N ASN A 82 21.83 -16.78 16.92
CA ASN A 82 22.43 -15.46 16.66
C ASN A 82 23.92 -15.52 16.30
N VAL A 83 24.53 -16.71 16.18
CA VAL A 83 26.01 -16.84 16.08
C VAL A 83 26.50 -17.66 14.89
N THR A 84 25.71 -18.58 14.33
CA THR A 84 26.18 -19.46 13.25
C THR A 84 26.52 -18.70 11.98
N GLN A 85 25.66 -17.77 11.55
CA GLN A 85 25.96 -16.92 10.38
C GLN A 85 27.12 -15.96 10.65
N VAL A 86 27.20 -15.38 11.84
CA VAL A 86 28.28 -14.45 12.24
C VAL A 86 29.64 -15.14 12.26
N ARG A 87 29.72 -16.42 12.64
CA ARG A 87 30.97 -17.21 12.62
C ARG A 87 31.51 -17.46 11.21
N THR A 88 30.62 -17.46 10.21
CA THR A 88 30.98 -17.76 8.82
C THR A 88 31.52 -16.52 8.08
N PHE A 89 31.21 -15.32 8.57
CA PHE A 89 31.73 -14.04 8.08
C PHE A 89 33.20 -13.86 8.49
#